data_AF-A0A0F9I7E5-F1
#
_entry.id   AF-A0A0F9I7E5-F1
#
_cell.length_a   1.000
_cell.length_b   1.000
_cell.length_c   1.000
_cell.angle_alpha   90.00
_cell.angle_beta   90.00
_cell.angle_gamma   90.00
#
_symmetry.space_group_name_H-M   'P 1'
#
loop_
_entity.id
_entity.type
_entity.pdbx_description
1 polymer ?
#
loop_
_entity_poly.entity_id
_entity_poly.type
_entity_poly.pdbx_seq_one_letter_code
_entity_poly.pdbx_strand_id
1 'polypeptide(L)' 'MGYDSIYLKENDTGPDDAVHDYFGIFIIYDPKRKIGKDLGEKDILDIAPTSLKILGIEIPKDMEGNIIDF' A
#
# COMPACT_ATOMS: atom_id res chain seq x y z
N MET A 1 5.60 13.15 27.84
CA MET A 1 6.90 12.44 27.81
C MET A 1 7.24 12.26 26.35
N GLY A 2 8.39 12.78 25.89
CA GLY A 2 8.89 12.55 24.54
C GLY A 2 10.13 11.66 24.61
N TYR A 3 10.36 10.83 23.60
CA TYR A 3 11.54 9.97 23.50
C TYR A 3 12.62 10.68 22.67
N ASP A 4 13.89 10.40 22.98
CA ASP A 4 15.06 10.97 22.27
C ASP A 4 15.26 10.41 20.86
N SER A 5 14.38 9.50 20.41
CA SER A 5 14.46 8.77 19.14
C SER A 5 13.09 8.67 18.48
N ILE A 6 13.06 8.78 17.15
CA ILE A 6 11.87 8.49 16.34
C ILE A 6 11.61 6.97 16.19
N TYR A 7 12.54 6.14 16.67
CA TYR A 7 12.43 4.69 16.67
C TYR A 7 12.15 4.15 18.07
N LEU A 8 11.13 3.31 18.19
CA LEU A 8 10.79 2.55 19.38
C LEU A 8 11.13 1.07 19.15
N LYS A 9 11.56 0.38 20.20
CA LYS A 9 11.87 -1.07 20.13
C LYS A 9 10.62 -1.94 20.01
N GLU A 10 9.47 -1.41 20.43
CA GLU A 10 8.17 -2.09 20.49
C GLU A 10 7.09 -1.06 20.10
N ASN A 11 5.98 -1.50 19.51
CA ASN A 11 4.83 -0.63 19.28
C ASN A 11 3.92 -0.60 20.52
N ASP A 12 2.92 0.29 20.56
CA ASP A 12 2.01 0.44 21.71
C ASP A 12 1.20 -0.83 22.06
N THR A 13 1.28 -1.90 21.26
CA THR A 13 0.56 -3.17 21.39
C THR A 13 1.44 -4.43 21.55
N GLY A 14 2.78 -4.32 21.54
CA GLY A 14 3.71 -5.44 21.70
C GLY A 14 4.78 -5.52 20.59
N PRO A 15 5.48 -6.65 20.42
CA PRO A 15 6.40 -6.84 19.31
C PRO A 15 5.62 -6.76 18.00
N ASP A 16 5.93 -5.74 17.21
CA ASP A 16 5.34 -5.52 15.91
C ASP A 16 5.95 -6.51 14.90
N ASP A 17 5.35 -7.68 14.74
CA ASP A 17 5.74 -8.63 13.70
C ASP A 17 5.40 -8.12 12.28
N ALA A 18 4.78 -6.95 12.15
CA ALA A 18 4.40 -6.30 10.88
C ALA A 18 5.17 -5.00 10.63
N VAL A 19 6.47 -4.97 10.94
CA VAL A 19 7.38 -3.94 10.43
C VAL A 19 7.47 -4.03 8.90
N HIS A 20 6.71 -3.19 8.22
CA HIS A 20 6.89 -2.97 6.79
C HIS A 20 8.27 -2.36 6.54
N ASP A 21 8.93 -2.75 5.43
CA ASP A 21 10.13 -2.05 4.96
C ASP A 21 9.79 -0.56 4.73
N TYR A 22 10.80 0.31 4.74
CA TYR A 22 10.66 1.77 4.60
C TYR A 22 9.77 2.19 3.42
N PHE A 23 9.77 1.40 2.34
CA PHE A 23 9.00 1.65 1.13
C PHE A 23 7.80 0.69 0.93
N GLY A 24 7.54 -0.23 1.87
CA GLY A 24 6.52 -1.28 1.71
C GLY A 24 6.80 -2.23 0.53
N ILE A 25 5.88 -3.15 0.20
CA ILE A 25 5.99 -4.00 -1.00
C ILE A 25 4.65 -4.02 -1.74
N PHE A 26 4.66 -3.76 -3.06
CA PHE A 26 3.48 -3.75 -3.92
C PHE A 26 3.75 -4.51 -5.24
N ILE A 27 2.98 -5.56 -5.56
CA ILE A 27 3.08 -6.33 -6.81
C ILE A 27 1.67 -6.70 -7.28
N ILE A 28 1.33 -6.46 -8.55
CA ILE A 28 0.07 -6.91 -9.15
C ILE A 28 0.34 -7.96 -10.24
N TYR A 29 -0.41 -9.07 -10.19
CA TYR A 29 -0.35 -10.18 -11.15
C TYR A 29 -1.76 -10.56 -11.62
N ASP A 30 -1.95 -10.66 -12.94
CA ASP A 30 -3.18 -11.15 -13.58
C ASP A 30 -2.84 -12.39 -14.42
N PRO A 31 -3.39 -13.58 -14.11
CA PRO A 31 -3.10 -14.79 -14.88
C PRO A 31 -3.65 -14.76 -16.32
N LYS A 32 -4.60 -13.86 -16.62
CA LYS A 32 -5.22 -13.70 -17.94
C LYS A 32 -4.55 -12.64 -18.80
N ARG A 33 -3.75 -11.75 -18.20
CA ARG A 33 -3.08 -10.64 -18.90
C ARG A 33 -1.60 -10.69 -18.59
N LYS A 34 -0.76 -10.69 -19.62
CA LYS A 34 0.70 -10.57 -19.43
C LYS A 34 1.05 -9.11 -19.14
N ILE A 35 0.90 -8.70 -17.89
CA ILE A 35 1.32 -7.41 -17.35
C ILE A 35 2.72 -7.57 -16.74
N GLY A 36 3.64 -6.69 -17.14
CA GLY A 36 5.04 -6.74 -16.76
C GLY A 36 5.65 -5.37 -16.98
N LYS A 37 5.39 -4.47 -16.04
CA LYS A 37 5.87 -3.09 -16.06
C LYS A 37 6.36 -2.73 -14.67
N ASP A 38 7.55 -2.12 -14.62
CA ASP A 38 8.00 -1.45 -13.41
C ASP A 38 7.17 -0.18 -13.23
N LEU A 39 6.42 -0.11 -12.13
CA LEU A 39 5.55 1.01 -11.80
C LEU A 39 6.27 2.05 -10.92
N GLY A 40 7.49 1.76 -10.46
CA GLY A 40 8.20 2.54 -9.47
C GLY A 40 7.46 2.58 -8.12
N GLU A 41 7.87 3.52 -7.27
CA GLU A 41 7.19 3.78 -6.00
C GLU A 41 5.77 4.31 -6.24
N LYS A 42 4.86 3.93 -5.34
CA LYS A 42 3.47 4.35 -5.32
C LYS A 42 3.07 4.80 -3.94
N ASP A 43 2.11 5.71 -3.89
CA ASP A 43 1.49 6.10 -2.65
C ASP A 43 0.67 4.92 -2.12
N ILE A 44 0.74 4.67 -0.81
CA ILE A 44 -0.07 3.63 -0.16
C ILE A 44 -1.57 3.90 -0.33
N LEU A 45 -1.96 5.18 -0.45
CA LEU A 45 -3.35 5.58 -0.68
C LEU A 45 -3.86 5.15 -2.06
N ASP A 46 -2.97 4.93 -3.04
CA ASP A 46 -3.36 4.49 -4.38
C ASP A 46 -3.79 3.00 -4.41
N ILE A 47 -3.46 2.22 -3.38
CA ILE A 47 -3.65 0.77 -3.37
C ILE A 47 -5.13 0.38 -3.28
N ALA A 48 -5.88 1.03 -2.39
CA ALA A 48 -7.30 0.74 -2.20
C ALA A 48 -8.16 1.04 -3.45
N PRO A 49 -8.13 2.25 -4.05
CA PRO A 49 -8.91 2.54 -5.26
C PRO A 49 -8.49 1.68 -6.46
N THR A 50 -7.20 1.36 -6.59
CA THR A 50 -6.70 0.44 -7.62
C THR A 50 -7.28 -0.96 -7.43
N SER A 51 -7.31 -1.47 -6.20
CA SER A 51 -7.88 -2.80 -5.88
C SER A 51 -9.38 -2.87 -6.20
N LEU A 52 -10.14 -1.82 -5.86
CA LEU A 52 -11.57 -1.73 -6.18
C LEU A 52 -11.83 -1.74 -7.68
N LYS A 53 -11.03 -1.00 -8.48
CA LYS A 53 -11.12 -1.03 -9.95
C LYS A 53 -10.89 -2.43 -10.51
N ILE A 54 -9.88 -3.16 -10.02
CA ILE A 54 -9.57 -4.53 -10.48
C ILE A 54 -10.74 -5.48 -10.17
N LEU A 55 -11.37 -5.33 -9.00
CA LEU A 55 -12.51 -6.15 -8.58
C LEU A 55 -13.85 -5.72 -9.22
N GLY A 56 -13.88 -4.59 -9.95
CA GLY A 56 -15.11 -4.06 -10.54
C GLY A 56 -16.09 -3.49 -9.52
N ILE A 57 -15.60 -3.03 -8.37
CA ILE A 57 -16.39 -2.43 -7.29
C ILE A 57 -16.39 -0.90 -7.45
N GLU A 58 -17.52 -0.24 -7.17
CA GLU A 58 -17.62 1.23 -7.20
C GLU A 58 -16.67 1.85 -6.17
N ILE A 59 -15.89 2.84 -6.61
CA ILE A 59 -14.96 3.57 -5.76
C ILE A 59 -15.72 4.72 -5.09
N PRO A 60 -15.68 4.87 -3.76
CA PRO A 60 -16.30 5.99 -3.06
C PRO A 60 -15.78 7.33 -3.59
N LYS A 61 -16.67 8.31 -3.76
CA LYS A 61 -16.32 9.63 -4.33
C LYS A 61 -15.36 10.44 -3.47
N ASP A 62 -15.31 10.14 -2.19
CA ASP A 62 -14.51 10.77 -1.15
C ASP A 62 -13.26 9.95 -0.79
N MET A 63 -12.99 8.84 -1.49
CA MET A 63 -11.77 8.04 -1.29
C MET A 63 -10.54 8.81 -1.79
N GLU A 64 -9.53 8.90 -0.93
CA GLU A 64 -8.21 9.45 -1.28
C GLU A 64 -7.39 8.46 -2.11
N GLY A 65 -6.37 8.97 -2.81
CA GLY A 65 -5.53 8.20 -3.71
C GLY A 65 -6.03 8.16 -5.15
N ASN A 66 -5.16 7.70 -6.04
CA ASN A 66 -5.42 7.58 -7.46
C ASN A 66 -5.35 6.13 -7.90
N ILE A 67 -6.05 5.83 -8.99
CA ILE A 67 -5.93 4.52 -9.63
C ILE A 67 -4.58 4.41 -10.32
N ILE A 68 -3.87 3.31 -10.06
CA ILE A 68 -2.64 2.96 -10.75
C ILE A 68 -3.00 2.27 -12.06
N ASP A 69 -2.50 2.80 -13.18
CA ASP A 69 -2.65 2.19 -14.49
C ASP A 69 -1.45 1.29 -14.82
N PHE A 70 -1.73 0.02 -15.17
CA PHE A 70 -0.75 -1.02 -15.50
C PHE A 70 -1.26 -2.01 -16.56
#